data_AF-A0A2V6XX95-F1
#
_entry.id   AF-A0A2V6XX95-F1
#
_cell.length_a   1.000
_cell.length_b   1.000
_cell.length_c   1.000
_cell.angle_alpha   90.00
_cell.angle_beta   90.00
_cell.angle_gamma   90.00
#
_symmetry.space_group_name_H-M   'P 1'
#
loop_
_entity.id
_entity.type
_entity.pdbx_description
1 polymer ?
#
loop_
_entity_poly.entity_id
_entity_poly.type
_entity_poly.pdbx_seq_one_letter_code
_entity_poly.pdbx_strand_id
1 'polypeptide(L)' 'MSRLYGVWDDTWNLSKRVTFIVDRSGRVRYVEIGSLAIDTSRTLDALQRLAQAK' A
#
# COMPACT_ATOMS: atom_id res chain seq x y z
N MET A 1 -8.39 12.10 -5.46
CA MET A 1 -8.18 10.95 -4.53
C MET A 1 -6.71 10.70 -4.23
N SER A 2 -5.84 10.49 -5.21
CA SER A 2 -4.40 10.16 -4.99
C SER A 2 -3.63 11.15 -4.12
N ARG A 3 -3.94 12.45 -4.19
CA ARG A 3 -3.39 13.50 -3.31
C ARG A 3 -3.73 13.27 -1.83
N LEU A 4 -4.95 12.82 -1.52
CA LEU A 4 -5.39 12.55 -0.14
C LEU A 4 -4.62 11.40 0.51
N TYR A 5 -4.17 10.44 -0.30
CA TYR A 5 -3.38 9.29 0.14
C TYR A 5 -1.87 9.54 0.05
N GLY A 6 -1.42 10.74 -0.35
CA GLY A 6 0.00 11.06 -0.49
C GLY A 6 0.72 10.32 -1.62
N VAL A 7 -0.01 9.78 -2.61
CA VAL A 7 0.56 8.96 -3.70
C VAL A 7 0.58 9.70 -5.05
N TRP A 8 0.26 10.98 -5.06
CA TRP A 8 0.37 11.80 -6.25
C TRP A 8 1.83 12.18 -6.54
N ASP A 9 2.24 12.10 -7.81
CA ASP A 9 3.56 12.53 -8.27
C ASP A 9 3.42 13.77 -9.15
N ASP A 10 3.90 14.92 -8.64
CA ASP A 10 3.86 16.19 -9.37
C ASP A 10 4.87 16.26 -10.51
N THR A 11 5.93 15.45 -10.50
CA THR A 11 6.93 15.39 -11.59
C THR A 11 6.31 14.78 -12.83
N TRP A 12 5.59 13.68 -12.65
CA TRP A 12 5.02 12.88 -13.73
C TRP A 12 3.53 13.13 -13.96
N ASN A 13 2.91 13.99 -13.13
CA ASN A 13 1.48 14.32 -13.16
C ASN A 13 0.59 13.06 -13.13
N LEU A 14 0.98 12.06 -12.34
CA LEU A 14 0.31 10.76 -12.25
C LEU A 14 0.30 10.21 -10.83
N SER A 15 -0.50 9.18 -10.61
CA SER A 15 -0.54 8.49 -9.32
C SER A 15 0.51 7.39 -9.26
N LYS A 16 1.33 7.38 -8.22
CA LYS A 16 2.27 6.29 -7.93
C LYS A 16 1.50 5.00 -7.66
N ARG A 17 2.09 3.88 -8.03
CA ARG A 17 1.59 2.55 -7.66
C ARG A 17 1.90 2.28 -6.20
N VAL A 18 0.86 2.26 -5.38
CA VAL A 18 0.97 2.01 -3.94
C VAL A 18 -0.16 1.09 -3.51
N THR A 19 0.18 0.06 -2.73
CA THR A 19 -0.79 -0.87 -2.14
C THR A 19 -0.92 -0.58 -0.66
N PHE A 20 -2.16 -0.45 -0.17
CA PHE A 20 -2.47 -0.28 1.25
C PHE A 20 -3.18 -1.51 1.77
N ILE A 21 -2.76 -2.01 2.94
CA ILE A 21 -3.54 -2.97 3.71
C ILE A 21 -4.23 -2.21 4.84
N VAL A 22 -5.56 -2.26 4.85
CA VAL A 22 -6.40 -1.56 5.82
C VAL A 22 -7.11 -2.59 6.71
N ASP A 23 -7.07 -2.41 8.02
CA ASP A 23 -7.79 -3.27 8.95
C ASP A 23 -9.29 -2.94 9.01
N ARG A 24 -10.05 -3.77 9.75
CA ARG A 24 -11.51 -3.60 9.89
C ARG A 24 -11.91 -2.33 10.63
N SER A 25 -10.99 -1.69 11.35
CA SER A 25 -11.23 -0.38 12.00
C SER A 25 -10.94 0.81 11.08
N GLY A 26 -10.54 0.54 9.83
CA GLY A 26 -10.18 1.57 8.86
C GLY A 26 -8.75 2.08 8.99
N ARG A 27 -7.90 1.44 9.80
CA ARG A 27 -6.50 1.86 9.99
C ARG A 27 -5.60 1.19 8.97
N VAL A 28 -4.71 1.98 8.37
CA VAL A 28 -3.65 1.46 7.50
C VAL A 28 -2.63 0.70 8.36
N ARG A 29 -2.40 -0.57 8.04
CA ARG A 29 -1.46 -1.45 8.75
C ARG A 29 -0.19 -1.73 7.98
N TYR A 30 -0.23 -1.52 6.66
CA TYR A 30 0.92 -1.70 5.78
C TYR A 30 0.76 -0.84 4.53
N VAL A 31 1.88 -0.33 4.05
CA VAL A 31 2.00 0.44 2.81
C VAL A 31 3.14 -0.14 2.00
N GLU A 32 2.84 -0.57 0.78
CA GLU A 32 3.84 -1.00 -0.19
C GLU A 32 3.92 0.02 -1.32
N ILE A 33 5.09 0.60 -1.49
CA ILE A 33 5.41 1.47 -2.63
C ILE A 33 5.93 0.56 -3.72
N GLY A 34 5.12 0.35 -4.75
CA GLY A 34 5.42 -0.58 -5.84
C GLY A 34 6.52 -0.06 -6.76
N SER A 35 7.15 -0.99 -7.48
CA SER A 35 7.90 -0.69 -8.69
C SER A 35 6.94 -0.60 -9.89
N LEU A 36 7.46 -0.45 -11.11
CA LEU A 36 6.62 -0.48 -12.32
C LEU A 36 5.81 -1.78 -12.45
N ALA A 37 6.27 -2.89 -11.86
CA ALA A 37 5.51 -4.14 -11.76
C ALA A 37 4.94 -4.34 -10.34
N ILE A 38 3.71 -4.86 -10.26
CA ILE A 38 3.07 -5.24 -9.00
C ILE A 38 3.66 -6.59 -8.57
N ASP A 39 4.38 -6.62 -7.45
CA ASP A 39 4.83 -7.84 -6.77
C ASP A 39 3.90 -8.10 -5.57
N THR A 40 3.17 -9.21 -5.58
CA THR A 40 2.20 -9.53 -4.52
C THR A 40 2.82 -10.28 -3.34
N SER A 41 4.08 -10.71 -3.45
CA SER A 41 4.75 -11.54 -2.42
C SER A 41 4.89 -10.76 -1.11
N ARG A 42 5.28 -9.49 -1.19
CA ARG A 42 5.44 -8.60 -0.02
C ARG A 42 4.10 -8.31 0.66
N THR A 43 3.05 -8.11 -0.14
CA THR A 43 1.69 -7.94 0.36
C THR A 43 1.23 -9.21 1.12
N LEU A 44 1.49 -10.40 0.60
CA LEU A 44 1.15 -11.67 1.26
C LEU A 44 1.91 -11.84 2.59
N ASP A 45 3.22 -11.58 2.60
CA ASP A 45 4.05 -11.64 3.81
C ASP A 45 3.56 -10.67 4.89
N ALA A 46 3.17 -9.45 4.48
CA ALA A 46 2.61 -8.45 5.38
C ALA A 46 1.29 -8.93 6.01
N LEU A 47 0.41 -9.54 5.22
CA LEU A 47 -0.84 -10.14 5.73
C LEU A 47 -0.57 -11.26 6.72
N GLN A 48 0.39 -12.15 6.43
CA GLN A 48 0.73 -13.25 7.34
C GLN A 48 1.26 -12.74 8.69
N ARG A 49 2.13 -11.73 8.68
CA ARG A 49 2.63 -11.11 9.92
C ARG A 49 1.50 -10.45 10.72
N LEU A 50 0.59 -9.76 10.04
CA LEU A 50 -0.56 -9.14 10.69
C LEU A 50 -1.54 -10.17 11.26
N ALA A 51 -1.68 -11.34 10.64
CA ALA A 51 -2.49 -12.44 11.14
C ALA A 51 -1.89 -13.08 12.40
N GLN A 52 -0.55 -13.16 12.50
CA GLN A 52 0.16 -13.73 13.66
C GLN A 52 0.24 -12.76 14.85
N ALA A 53 0.22 -11.44 14.59
CA ALA A 53 0.29 -10.41 15.63
C ALA A 53 -1.05 -10.15 16.33
N LYS A 54 -2.06 -10.98 16.07
CA LYS A 54 -3.44 -10.85 16.56
C LYS A 54 -3.74 -11.94 17.58
#